data_AF-A0A931AKX9-F1
#
_entry.id   AF-A0A931AKX9-F1
#
_cell.length_a   1.000
_cell.length_b   1.000
_cell.length_c   1.000
_cell.angle_alpha   90.00
_cell.angle_beta   90.00
_cell.angle_gamma   90.00
#
_symmetry.space_group_name_H-M   'P 1'
#
loop_
_entity.id
_entity.type
_entity.pdbx_description
1 polymer ?
#
loop_
_entity_poly.entity_id
_entity_poly.type
_entity_poly.pdbx_seq_one_letter_code
_entity_poly.pdbx_strand_id
1 'polypeptide(L)'
;MAAAVSALAVAAGGLVSAAVIGVGVGPALADHCDPAEATQSPPAQQGEQDQNRNRNQDQNQDQDQPQDQEQQAPDEQSPDQQAPDEQQDEQQDNGGQDADQQAPEQQEQAPEQQEQAPEQQEQAPQGGGAAVLDPAESAEPEESASTFGRRGRPNPTRTATPIQTPTPSEEPTEDPTEPPAGEPTEEPTGSPSPSPSPTATGGAEEECADLGPFPEDFVDIRRVSPGQGDARIGRNGSSGSFVSQCGTNRNGHNNPDNFIVAPGVSNGAHHLHDYVGNLSTDAFSTDESLAAADTTCRQSDKSTYFWPVLRDRKSDENVEDPDGNVGQVLRARSVSLQFRGNATSDVVAMPRFLRLITGDAKAATNGTANARAAWTCSGFQNRITPDKYPLCPRGSQVIRILDFPSCWDGQNTDSANHRTHVVFPDQSGACPQGTKAVPQLRMTLTYSVPQGPSYALDAFPEQKHNPVTDHADFANVMPDRLMQTVVSCINRGRRC
;
A
#
# COMPACT_ATOMS: atom_id res chain seq x y z
N MET A 1 4.23 66.73 -27.36
CA MET A 1 3.54 68.00 -27.02
C MET A 1 2.29 68.09 -27.89
N ALA A 2 1.19 68.68 -27.39
CA ALA A 2 -0.16 68.69 -27.98
C ALA A 2 -0.79 67.26 -28.12
N ALA A 3 -2.01 66.94 -27.67
CA ALA A 3 -3.31 67.64 -27.67
C ALA A 3 -3.94 67.68 -29.08
N ALA A 4 -4.96 66.90 -29.48
CA ALA A 4 -6.23 66.43 -28.86
C ALA A 4 -7.44 67.35 -29.10
N VAL A 5 -8.44 66.84 -29.83
CA VAL A 5 -9.83 67.34 -29.92
C VAL A 5 -10.75 66.12 -30.09
N SER A 6 -11.94 66.15 -29.48
CA SER A 6 -12.93 65.07 -29.50
C SER A 6 -14.02 65.25 -30.56
N ALA A 7 -14.75 64.18 -30.88
CA ALA A 7 -16.11 64.26 -31.42
C ALA A 7 -16.98 63.15 -30.79
N LEU A 8 -18.18 63.51 -30.30
CA LEU A 8 -19.19 62.55 -29.83
C LEU A 8 -20.15 62.20 -30.97
N ALA A 9 -20.68 60.98 -30.94
CA ALA A 9 -21.97 60.63 -31.55
C ALA A 9 -22.67 59.59 -30.66
N VAL A 10 -23.98 59.77 -30.42
CA VAL A 10 -24.78 58.89 -29.55
C VAL A 10 -26.12 58.56 -30.21
N ALA A 11 -26.31 57.30 -30.58
CA ALA A 11 -27.58 56.61 -30.79
C ALA A 11 -27.28 55.09 -30.70
N ALA A 12 -27.83 54.26 -29.81
CA ALA A 12 -29.19 54.06 -29.30
C ALA A 12 -30.05 53.12 -30.18
N GLY A 13 -30.42 51.95 -29.62
CA GLY A 13 -31.33 50.97 -30.20
C GLY A 13 -30.64 49.66 -30.63
N GLY A 14 -31.11 48.50 -30.14
CA GLY A 14 -30.60 47.19 -30.59
C GLY A 14 -30.55 46.03 -29.59
N LEU A 15 -31.45 45.93 -28.60
CA LEU A 15 -31.59 44.70 -27.80
C LEU A 15 -32.27 43.61 -28.63
N VAL A 16 -31.56 42.51 -28.89
CA VAL A 16 -32.12 41.27 -29.45
C VAL A 16 -31.70 40.11 -28.54
N SER A 17 -32.62 39.64 -27.71
CA SER A 17 -32.41 38.48 -26.85
C SER A 17 -32.46 37.19 -27.68
N ALA A 18 -31.30 36.59 -27.96
CA ALA A 18 -31.22 35.22 -28.44
C ALA A 18 -31.38 34.26 -27.24
N ALA A 19 -32.61 33.82 -26.98
CA ALA A 19 -32.88 32.84 -25.94
C ALA A 19 -32.42 31.44 -26.41
N VAL A 20 -31.31 30.94 -25.85
CA VAL A 20 -30.91 29.54 -25.99
C VAL A 20 -31.67 28.73 -24.93
N ILE A 21 -32.81 28.16 -25.34
CA ILE A 21 -33.48 27.11 -24.57
C ILE A 21 -32.66 25.83 -24.81
N GLY A 22 -32.11 25.27 -23.73
CA GLY A 22 -31.02 24.30 -23.80
C GLY A 22 -31.44 22.84 -23.93
N VAL A 23 -30.42 21.97 -23.87
CA VAL A 23 -30.54 20.51 -23.76
C VAL A 23 -29.47 20.04 -22.76
N GLY A 24 -29.83 19.12 -21.86
CA GLY A 24 -28.86 18.25 -21.18
C GLY A 24 -27.86 18.91 -20.22
N VAL A 25 -28.35 19.53 -19.14
CA VAL A 25 -27.63 19.39 -17.86
C VAL A 25 -28.18 18.13 -17.22
N GLY A 26 -27.48 17.00 -17.40
CA GLY A 26 -27.70 15.83 -16.55
C GLY A 26 -27.23 16.12 -15.12
N PRO A 27 -27.60 15.29 -14.13
CA PRO A 27 -26.93 15.35 -12.83
C PRO A 27 -25.43 15.10 -12.99
N ALA A 28 -24.63 15.61 -12.05
CA ALA A 28 -23.22 15.24 -11.96
C ALA A 28 -23.10 13.77 -11.53
N LEU A 29 -21.98 13.12 -11.86
CA LEU A 29 -21.72 11.76 -11.39
C LEU A 29 -21.44 11.74 -9.88
N ALA A 30 -21.03 12.87 -9.29
CA ALA A 30 -20.79 13.02 -7.86
C ALA A 30 -21.99 12.62 -7.00
N ASP A 31 -23.21 12.94 -7.44
CA ASP A 31 -24.46 12.58 -6.74
C ASP A 31 -24.79 11.08 -6.86
N HIS A 32 -24.13 10.36 -7.79
CA HIS A 32 -24.36 8.93 -8.09
C HIS A 32 -23.23 8.02 -7.58
N CYS A 33 -22.12 8.59 -7.14
CA CYS A 33 -20.93 7.86 -6.68
C CYS A 33 -20.60 8.09 -5.19
N ASP A 34 -21.42 8.87 -4.46
CA ASP A 34 -21.37 9.01 -3.00
C ASP A 34 -22.04 7.80 -2.32
N PRO A 35 -21.29 6.94 -1.59
CA PRO A 35 -21.85 5.76 -0.94
C PRO A 35 -22.90 6.09 0.13
N ALA A 36 -23.02 7.33 0.59
CA ALA A 36 -24.09 7.73 1.52
C ALA A 36 -25.49 7.71 0.87
N GLU A 37 -25.61 8.04 -0.43
CA GLU A 37 -26.91 8.24 -1.10
C GLU A 37 -27.52 6.92 -1.60
N ALA A 38 -26.68 5.93 -1.93
CA ALA A 38 -27.06 4.59 -2.44
C ALA A 38 -27.97 3.74 -1.52
N THR A 39 -28.35 4.24 -0.35
CA THR A 39 -29.27 3.57 0.59
C THR A 39 -30.72 4.08 0.52
N GLN A 40 -31.03 5.07 -0.33
CA GLN A 40 -32.38 5.62 -0.46
C GLN A 40 -33.23 4.86 -1.49
N SER A 41 -33.97 3.82 -1.03
CA SER A 41 -34.99 3.17 -1.86
C SER A 41 -36.11 4.15 -2.27
N PRO A 42 -36.58 4.14 -3.53
CA PRO A 42 -37.63 5.06 -3.97
C PRO A 42 -38.97 4.76 -3.28
N PRO A 43 -39.81 5.78 -3.00
CA PRO A 43 -41.10 5.59 -2.34
C PRO A 43 -42.05 4.77 -3.24
N ALA A 44 -42.55 3.66 -2.69
CA ALA A 44 -43.41 2.74 -3.43
C ALA A 44 -44.71 3.42 -3.91
N GLN A 45 -44.95 3.38 -5.23
CA GLN A 45 -46.19 3.85 -5.83
C GLN A 45 -47.35 2.92 -5.44
N GLN A 46 -48.11 3.30 -4.39
CA GLN A 46 -49.39 2.66 -4.10
C GLN A 46 -50.43 3.15 -5.10
N GLY A 47 -50.81 2.26 -6.04
CA GLY A 47 -51.75 2.57 -7.11
C GLY A 47 -53.18 2.80 -6.62
N GLU A 48 -53.95 3.57 -7.39
CA GLU A 48 -55.33 3.90 -7.10
C GLU A 48 -56.26 2.67 -7.10
N GLN A 49 -56.98 2.47 -5.99
CA GLN A 49 -58.24 1.71 -5.98
C GLN A 49 -59.12 2.09 -4.78
N ASP A 50 -60.40 1.70 -4.86
CA ASP A 50 -61.43 1.80 -3.81
C ASP A 50 -61.83 3.21 -3.30
N GLN A 51 -62.15 4.09 -4.25
CA GLN A 51 -63.18 5.11 -4.02
C GLN A 51 -64.58 4.47 -3.87
N ASN A 52 -64.92 3.84 -2.74
CA ASN A 52 -66.32 3.75 -2.26
C ASN A 52 -66.52 3.18 -0.84
N ARG A 53 -66.50 4.05 0.19
CA ARG A 53 -67.50 4.06 1.27
C ARG A 53 -67.41 5.36 2.08
N ASN A 54 -68.54 6.02 2.28
CA ASN A 54 -68.63 7.33 2.90
C ASN A 54 -69.75 7.36 3.96
N ARG A 55 -69.60 8.27 4.93
CA ARG A 55 -70.52 8.69 6.00
C ARG A 55 -70.52 7.93 7.32
N ASN A 56 -70.77 8.75 8.36
CA ASN A 56 -70.86 8.49 9.80
C ASN A 56 -69.48 8.35 10.48
N GLN A 57 -69.13 9.14 11.50
CA GLN A 57 -69.90 10.17 12.23
C GLN A 57 -68.97 11.26 12.81
N ASP A 58 -69.49 12.48 12.98
CA ASP A 58 -68.83 13.60 13.67
C ASP A 58 -68.90 13.48 15.21
N GLN A 59 -68.20 14.40 15.89
CA GLN A 59 -68.32 14.82 17.29
C GLN A 59 -67.59 13.98 18.37
N ASN A 60 -66.46 14.52 18.84
CA ASN A 60 -66.50 15.29 20.10
C ASN A 60 -65.34 16.31 20.20
N GLN A 61 -65.41 17.18 21.20
CA GLN A 61 -64.52 18.32 21.43
C GLN A 61 -63.66 18.16 22.70
N ASP A 62 -62.96 19.25 23.08
CA ASP A 62 -62.11 19.52 24.25
C ASP A 62 -60.60 19.38 23.93
N GLN A 63 -59.84 20.47 23.72
CA GLN A 63 -59.55 21.65 24.56
C GLN A 63 -58.83 21.33 25.87
N ASP A 64 -57.51 21.54 25.90
CA ASP A 64 -56.88 22.46 26.87
C ASP A 64 -55.43 22.84 26.47
N GLN A 65 -55.00 24.02 26.92
CA GLN A 65 -53.62 24.57 26.91
C GLN A 65 -53.51 25.59 28.07
N PRO A 66 -52.36 26.27 28.30
CA PRO A 66 -51.09 25.73 28.76
C PRO A 66 -50.64 26.46 30.06
N GLN A 67 -49.62 25.99 30.79
CA GLN A 67 -48.87 26.85 31.73
C GLN A 67 -47.38 26.52 31.80
N ASP A 68 -46.57 27.57 31.85
CA ASP A 68 -45.13 27.56 32.07
C ASP A 68 -44.75 27.40 33.55
N GLN A 69 -43.51 26.96 33.81
CA GLN A 69 -42.72 27.60 34.87
C GLN A 69 -41.20 27.43 34.67
N GLU A 70 -40.45 28.19 35.47
CA GLU A 70 -39.11 28.69 35.17
C GLU A 70 -38.18 28.49 36.38
N GLN A 71 -36.85 28.64 36.18
CA GLN A 71 -35.82 28.78 37.23
C GLN A 71 -35.55 27.49 38.07
N GLN A 72 -34.39 27.26 38.69
CA GLN A 72 -33.26 28.14 39.06
C GLN A 72 -31.97 27.28 39.24
N ALA A 73 -30.77 27.90 39.24
CA ALA A 73 -29.52 27.28 39.70
C ALA A 73 -29.20 27.66 41.16
N PRO A 74 -28.16 27.07 41.78
CA PRO A 74 -27.11 27.93 42.37
C PRO A 74 -25.67 27.37 42.24
N ASP A 75 -24.73 28.10 42.84
CA ASP A 75 -23.31 28.20 42.45
C ASP A 75 -22.26 27.44 43.30
N GLU A 76 -21.03 27.47 42.79
CA GLU A 76 -19.69 27.45 43.45
C GLU A 76 -19.43 26.66 44.76
N GLN A 77 -18.32 25.88 44.79
CA GLN A 77 -17.02 26.35 45.35
C GLN A 77 -15.92 25.27 45.27
N SER A 78 -14.65 25.68 45.34
CA SER A 78 -13.46 24.83 45.56
C SER A 78 -12.66 25.37 46.77
N PRO A 79 -11.76 24.58 47.37
CA PRO A 79 -10.38 25.08 47.45
C PRO A 79 -9.24 24.05 47.33
N ASP A 80 -8.09 24.61 46.96
CA ASP A 80 -6.67 24.24 47.07
C ASP A 80 -6.13 22.90 47.64
N GLN A 81 -5.14 22.38 46.89
CA GLN A 81 -3.78 21.98 47.30
C GLN A 81 -3.53 21.25 48.65
N GLN A 82 -2.90 20.07 48.59
CA GLN A 82 -1.48 19.89 49.02
C GLN A 82 -0.92 18.46 48.80
N ALA A 83 0.41 18.40 48.67
CA ALA A 83 1.32 17.24 48.72
C ALA A 83 2.74 17.80 49.01
N PRO A 84 3.77 17.00 49.38
CA PRO A 84 3.86 15.54 49.50
C PRO A 84 4.28 15.07 50.92
N ASP A 85 4.66 13.80 51.08
CA ASP A 85 5.68 13.37 52.06
C ASP A 85 6.32 12.02 51.67
N GLU A 86 7.51 11.69 52.22
CA GLU A 86 8.34 10.51 51.86
C GLU A 86 8.52 9.50 53.01
N GLN A 87 8.57 8.20 52.70
CA GLN A 87 9.29 7.08 53.36
C GLN A 87 8.92 5.79 52.57
N GLN A 88 9.79 4.88 52.11
CA GLN A 88 11.07 4.27 52.56
C GLN A 88 10.95 3.21 53.67
N ASP A 89 11.76 2.16 53.49
CA ASP A 89 11.82 0.88 54.21
C ASP A 89 10.56 -0.01 54.11
N GLU A 90 10.64 -1.35 54.20
CA GLU A 90 11.73 -2.21 54.70
C GLU A 90 11.89 -3.50 53.85
N GLN A 91 13.07 -4.14 53.89
CA GLN A 91 13.30 -5.46 53.27
C GLN A 91 13.04 -6.59 54.27
N GLN A 92 12.37 -7.67 53.88
CA GLN A 92 12.49 -8.95 54.58
C GLN A 92 12.68 -10.13 53.61
N ASP A 93 13.72 -10.91 53.90
CA ASP A 93 14.11 -12.15 53.24
C ASP A 93 13.54 -13.34 54.02
N ASN A 94 13.06 -14.38 53.32
CA ASN A 94 12.90 -15.70 53.93
C ASN A 94 12.79 -16.81 52.87
N GLY A 95 13.70 -17.78 52.93
CA GLY A 95 13.65 -19.00 52.12
C GLY A 95 12.78 -20.10 52.75
N GLY A 96 12.20 -20.95 51.91
CA GLY A 96 11.44 -22.14 52.33
C GLY A 96 11.46 -23.19 51.22
N GLN A 97 11.52 -24.47 51.59
CA GLN A 97 11.92 -25.56 50.71
C GLN A 97 10.78 -26.53 50.33
N ASP A 98 11.01 -27.25 49.22
CA ASP A 98 10.61 -28.62 48.89
C ASP A 98 9.15 -29.09 49.09
N ALA A 99 8.52 -29.49 47.97
CA ALA A 99 7.71 -30.72 47.90
C ALA A 99 7.49 -31.16 46.43
N ASP A 100 7.71 -32.45 46.14
CA ASP A 100 7.32 -33.09 44.88
C ASP A 100 5.79 -33.19 44.72
N GLN A 101 5.32 -33.20 43.48
CA GLN A 101 4.22 -34.08 43.08
C GLN A 101 4.25 -34.41 41.58
N GLN A 102 3.81 -35.62 41.25
CA GLN A 102 3.93 -36.22 39.92
C GLN A 102 2.63 -36.06 39.12
N ALA A 103 2.77 -35.85 37.80
CA ALA A 103 2.07 -36.53 36.69
C ALA A 103 0.52 -36.67 36.74
N PRO A 104 -0.21 -36.50 35.60
CA PRO A 104 0.07 -37.30 34.42
C PRO A 104 0.14 -36.53 33.08
N GLU A 105 0.73 -37.21 32.11
CA GLU A 105 0.64 -36.85 30.69
C GLU A 105 -0.81 -36.97 30.18
N GLN A 106 -1.19 -36.12 29.23
CA GLN A 106 -2.24 -36.47 28.26
C GLN A 106 -1.70 -36.27 26.86
N GLN A 107 -1.80 -37.34 26.06
CA GLN A 107 -1.55 -37.31 24.63
C GLN A 107 -2.87 -36.92 23.95
N GLU A 108 -2.93 -35.73 23.35
CA GLU A 108 -3.91 -35.47 22.29
C GLU A 108 -3.20 -35.47 20.94
N GLN A 109 -3.78 -36.22 20.01
CA GLN A 109 -3.18 -36.50 18.70
C GLN A 109 -3.58 -35.40 17.73
N ALA A 110 -2.63 -34.55 17.35
CA ALA A 110 -2.83 -33.66 16.22
C ALA A 110 -2.95 -34.50 14.93
N PRO A 111 -4.04 -34.39 14.16
CA PRO A 111 -4.15 -35.08 12.88
C PRO A 111 -3.26 -34.38 11.84
N GLU A 112 -2.29 -35.12 11.28
CA GLU A 112 -1.53 -34.66 10.13
C GLU A 112 -2.47 -34.51 8.92
N GLN A 113 -2.87 -33.28 8.60
CA GLN A 113 -3.47 -32.96 7.30
C GLN A 113 -2.37 -32.49 6.35
N GLN A 114 -2.09 -33.32 5.35
CA GLN A 114 -1.25 -32.96 4.23
C GLN A 114 -2.02 -32.01 3.31
N GLU A 115 -1.98 -30.71 3.61
CA GLU A 115 -2.47 -29.69 2.67
C GLU A 115 -1.54 -29.64 1.44
N GLN A 116 -1.99 -30.31 0.38
CA GLN A 116 -1.35 -30.27 -0.93
C GLN A 116 -1.56 -28.87 -1.52
N ALA A 117 -0.50 -28.07 -1.57
CA ALA A 117 -0.53 -26.80 -2.27
C ALA A 117 -0.83 -27.05 -3.77
N PRO A 118 -1.83 -26.38 -4.37
CA PRO A 118 -2.09 -26.51 -5.80
C PRO A 118 -1.00 -25.79 -6.60
N GLU A 119 -0.14 -26.56 -7.26
CA GLU A 119 0.79 -26.03 -8.26
C GLU A 119 0.01 -25.39 -9.43
N GLN A 120 -0.06 -24.06 -9.47
CA GLN A 120 -0.51 -23.35 -10.67
C GLN A 120 0.70 -23.01 -11.55
N GLN A 121 0.65 -23.48 -12.79
CA GLN A 121 1.72 -23.31 -13.77
C GLN A 121 1.58 -21.96 -14.48
N GLU A 122 2.34 -20.95 -14.05
CA GLU A 122 2.52 -19.75 -14.87
C GLU A 122 3.40 -20.07 -16.09
N GLN A 123 2.78 -20.10 -17.26
CA GLN A 123 3.44 -20.43 -18.52
C GLN A 123 4.17 -19.20 -19.08
N ALA A 124 5.49 -19.16 -18.91
CA ALA A 124 6.33 -18.13 -19.53
C ALA A 124 6.36 -18.29 -21.07
N PRO A 125 5.94 -17.28 -21.86
CA PRO A 125 6.00 -17.35 -23.32
C PRO A 125 7.43 -17.17 -23.82
N GLN A 126 7.98 -18.20 -24.47
CA GLN A 126 9.29 -18.12 -25.15
C GLN A 126 9.15 -17.78 -26.63
N GLY A 127 10.07 -16.97 -27.16
CA GLY A 127 10.43 -16.96 -28.58
C GLY A 127 9.92 -15.77 -29.40
N GLY A 128 10.84 -14.89 -29.81
CA GLY A 128 10.55 -13.72 -30.65
C GLY A 128 11.80 -12.96 -31.08
N GLY A 129 12.84 -13.66 -31.55
CA GLY A 129 14.14 -13.06 -31.84
C GLY A 129 14.17 -12.19 -33.11
N ALA A 130 14.91 -11.09 -33.06
CA ALA A 130 15.26 -10.26 -34.21
C ALA A 130 16.79 -10.21 -34.37
N ALA A 131 17.29 -10.28 -35.61
CA ALA A 131 18.71 -10.46 -35.90
C ALA A 131 19.52 -9.15 -35.84
N VAL A 132 20.76 -9.24 -35.33
CA VAL A 132 21.80 -8.22 -35.52
C VAL A 132 22.55 -8.52 -36.82
N LEU A 133 22.82 -7.49 -37.62
CA LEU A 133 23.56 -7.59 -38.88
C LEU A 133 24.95 -6.95 -38.74
N ASP A 134 25.99 -7.78 -38.85
CA ASP A 134 27.38 -7.33 -39.02
C ASP A 134 27.74 -7.19 -40.51
N PRO A 135 28.57 -6.20 -40.89
CA PRO A 135 29.26 -6.19 -42.18
C PRO A 135 30.80 -6.15 -42.04
N ALA A 136 31.43 -7.29 -42.33
CA ALA A 136 32.71 -7.46 -43.03
C ALA A 136 33.94 -6.54 -42.69
N GLU A 137 34.81 -7.08 -41.83
CA GLU A 137 36.25 -7.38 -42.05
C GLU A 137 37.16 -6.50 -42.98
N SER A 138 38.41 -6.36 -42.52
CA SER A 138 39.68 -6.12 -43.26
C SER A 138 40.09 -4.69 -43.67
N ALA A 139 41.14 -4.16 -43.00
CA ALA A 139 42.38 -3.66 -43.63
C ALA A 139 43.39 -3.06 -42.61
N GLU A 140 44.54 -3.71 -42.45
CA GLU A 140 45.85 -3.09 -42.16
C GLU A 140 46.69 -3.21 -43.47
N PRO A 141 47.79 -2.45 -43.73
CA PRO A 141 48.82 -2.01 -42.76
C PRO A 141 49.51 -0.64 -43.04
N GLU A 142 50.66 -0.42 -42.37
CA GLU A 142 51.89 0.31 -42.77
C GLU A 142 52.44 1.39 -41.80
N GLU A 143 53.76 1.61 -41.87
CA GLU A 143 54.58 2.30 -40.85
C GLU A 143 54.54 3.84 -40.85
N SER A 144 54.87 4.44 -39.70
CA SER A 144 56.09 5.28 -39.58
C SER A 144 56.41 5.65 -38.11
N ALA A 145 57.68 5.97 -37.81
CA ALA A 145 58.22 5.92 -36.45
C ALA A 145 58.88 7.24 -35.96
N SER A 146 58.97 7.42 -34.62
CA SER A 146 60.16 8.07 -34.03
C SER A 146 60.42 7.75 -32.53
N THR A 147 61.46 6.95 -32.31
CA THR A 147 62.60 7.04 -31.35
C THR A 147 62.52 7.77 -29.97
N PHE A 148 63.35 7.27 -29.03
CA PHE A 148 63.69 7.75 -27.66
C PHE A 148 62.69 7.41 -26.52
N GLY A 149 63.03 6.67 -25.45
CA GLY A 149 64.11 5.68 -25.25
C GLY A 149 65.11 5.93 -24.12
N ARG A 150 65.11 5.09 -23.05
CA ARG A 150 66.31 4.63 -22.27
C ARG A 150 65.98 3.68 -21.08
N ARG A 151 66.70 2.54 -21.03
CA ARG A 151 67.18 1.77 -19.84
C ARG A 151 66.12 1.20 -18.85
N GLY A 152 66.18 -0.07 -18.41
CA GLY A 152 67.16 -1.12 -18.69
C GLY A 152 66.77 -2.53 -18.18
N ARG A 153 67.59 -3.53 -18.53
CA ARG A 153 67.52 -4.98 -18.19
C ARG A 153 68.43 -5.30 -16.97
N PRO A 154 68.44 -6.52 -16.34
CA PRO A 154 68.01 -7.82 -16.90
C PRO A 154 67.16 -8.75 -16.00
N ASN A 155 66.64 -9.81 -16.63
CA ASN A 155 66.12 -11.05 -16.05
C ASN A 155 67.18 -12.17 -16.26
N PRO A 156 67.28 -13.23 -15.43
CA PRO A 156 66.84 -14.57 -15.87
C PRO A 156 66.26 -15.45 -14.70
N THR A 157 65.69 -16.67 -14.85
CA THR A 157 66.25 -17.86 -15.55
C THR A 157 65.29 -19.08 -15.59
N ARG A 158 65.05 -19.67 -16.79
CA ARG A 158 64.65 -21.10 -17.08
C ARG A 158 63.35 -21.70 -16.47
N THR A 159 62.87 -22.91 -16.80
CA THR A 159 62.69 -23.72 -18.07
C THR A 159 62.12 -25.10 -17.70
N ALA A 160 61.02 -25.59 -18.32
CA ALA A 160 60.67 -27.03 -18.43
C ALA A 160 59.52 -27.34 -19.43
N THR A 161 59.63 -28.49 -20.12
CA THR A 161 58.64 -29.21 -20.98
C THR A 161 59.25 -30.58 -21.35
N PRO A 162 58.56 -31.57 -21.97
CA PRO A 162 57.13 -31.89 -22.10
C PRO A 162 56.85 -33.32 -21.51
N ILE A 163 56.06 -34.20 -22.20
CA ILE A 163 55.78 -35.67 -22.02
C ILE A 163 54.42 -36.00 -21.36
N GLN A 164 53.55 -36.93 -21.84
CA GLN A 164 53.41 -37.72 -23.10
C GLN A 164 51.93 -38.19 -23.27
N THR A 165 51.52 -38.61 -24.47
CA THR A 165 50.26 -39.38 -24.76
C THR A 165 50.62 -40.81 -25.19
N PRO A 166 49.71 -41.82 -25.11
CA PRO A 166 48.94 -42.17 -26.32
C PRO A 166 47.50 -42.75 -26.13
N THR A 167 46.85 -42.90 -27.29
CA THR A 167 45.54 -43.47 -27.73
C THR A 167 45.42 -45.02 -27.58
N PRO A 168 44.37 -45.78 -28.06
CA PRO A 168 43.42 -45.53 -29.18
C PRO A 168 41.94 -46.06 -29.08
N SER A 169 41.21 -45.95 -30.22
CA SER A 169 40.07 -46.77 -30.71
C SER A 169 38.64 -46.53 -30.14
N GLU A 170 37.53 -46.64 -30.91
CA GLU A 170 37.30 -46.85 -32.36
C GLU A 170 35.86 -46.36 -32.78
N GLU A 171 35.59 -46.18 -34.09
CA GLU A 171 34.28 -45.80 -34.71
C GLU A 171 33.62 -47.03 -35.41
N PRO A 172 32.58 -46.96 -36.30
CA PRO A 172 31.57 -45.93 -36.68
C PRO A 172 30.10 -46.47 -36.49
N THR A 173 29.00 -46.30 -37.27
CA THR A 173 28.67 -45.77 -38.63
C THR A 173 27.14 -45.55 -38.84
N GLU A 174 26.77 -44.75 -39.86
CA GLU A 174 25.55 -44.81 -40.71
C GLU A 174 24.13 -44.34 -40.24
N ASP A 175 23.32 -43.97 -41.25
CA ASP A 175 21.98 -43.35 -41.31
C ASP A 175 21.30 -43.86 -42.61
N PRO A 176 19.98 -44.20 -42.68
CA PRO A 176 19.07 -43.37 -43.53
C PRO A 176 17.51 -43.50 -43.35
N THR A 177 16.79 -42.54 -43.99
CA THR A 177 15.44 -42.66 -44.65
C THR A 177 14.11 -42.45 -43.88
N GLU A 178 13.02 -42.43 -44.67
CA GLU A 178 11.74 -41.71 -44.49
C GLU A 178 10.51 -42.68 -44.30
N PRO A 179 9.22 -42.33 -44.56
CA PRO A 179 8.14 -42.38 -43.58
C PRO A 179 7.15 -43.58 -43.74
N PRO A 180 6.11 -43.64 -42.89
CA PRO A 180 4.77 -43.98 -43.39
C PRO A 180 3.64 -43.07 -42.85
N ALA A 181 2.45 -43.18 -43.46
CA ALA A 181 1.27 -42.35 -43.17
C ALA A 181 0.12 -43.12 -42.50
N GLY A 182 -0.89 -42.39 -42.00
CA GLY A 182 -2.17 -42.97 -41.55
C GLY A 182 -3.21 -41.91 -41.13
N GLU A 183 -4.32 -41.82 -41.86
CA GLU A 183 -5.56 -41.16 -41.41
C GLU A 183 -6.33 -42.09 -40.45
N PRO A 184 -7.28 -41.55 -39.65
CA PRO A 184 -8.66 -41.66 -40.14
C PRO A 184 -9.51 -40.39 -39.97
N THR A 185 -10.57 -40.31 -40.77
CA THR A 185 -11.61 -39.28 -40.78
C THR A 185 -12.58 -39.43 -39.59
N GLU A 186 -12.97 -38.31 -38.95
CA GLU A 186 -14.35 -38.04 -38.50
C GLU A 186 -14.62 -36.52 -38.49
N GLU A 187 -15.80 -36.09 -38.94
CA GLU A 187 -16.32 -34.73 -38.75
C GLU A 187 -17.23 -34.67 -37.52
N PRO A 188 -17.15 -33.60 -36.71
CA PRO A 188 -18.31 -33.09 -35.98
C PRO A 188 -18.77 -31.75 -36.59
N THR A 189 -19.97 -31.73 -37.19
CA THR A 189 -20.57 -30.51 -37.73
C THR A 189 -21.05 -29.57 -36.61
N GLY A 190 -20.32 -28.47 -36.39
CA GLY A 190 -20.65 -27.46 -35.39
C GLY A 190 -20.49 -26.04 -35.96
N SER A 191 -21.60 -25.39 -36.30
CA SER A 191 -21.58 -23.95 -36.61
C SER A 191 -21.33 -23.15 -35.31
N PRO A 192 -20.44 -22.14 -35.30
CA PRO A 192 -20.28 -21.27 -34.15
C PRO A 192 -21.57 -20.45 -33.97
N SER A 193 -22.33 -20.77 -32.93
CA SER A 193 -23.46 -19.93 -32.52
C SER A 193 -22.90 -18.61 -31.99
N PRO A 194 -23.33 -17.44 -32.49
CA PRO A 194 -22.86 -16.16 -31.97
C PRO A 194 -23.32 -16.03 -30.52
N SER A 195 -22.37 -15.94 -29.58
CA SER A 195 -22.68 -15.57 -28.21
C SER A 195 -23.27 -14.15 -28.21
N PRO A 196 -24.39 -13.91 -27.51
CA PRO A 196 -24.98 -12.58 -27.47
C PRO A 196 -24.03 -11.63 -26.75
N SER A 197 -23.64 -10.54 -27.41
CA SER A 197 -23.00 -9.42 -26.73
C SER A 197 -23.92 -8.92 -25.62
N PRO A 198 -23.42 -8.63 -24.41
CA PRO A 198 -24.24 -8.03 -23.36
C PRO A 198 -24.79 -6.70 -23.88
N THR A 199 -26.10 -6.55 -23.89
CA THR A 199 -26.73 -5.30 -24.32
C THR A 199 -26.63 -4.30 -23.17
N ALA A 200 -25.63 -3.42 -23.23
CA ALA A 200 -25.42 -2.35 -22.26
C ALA A 200 -26.68 -1.49 -22.16
N THR A 201 -27.46 -1.72 -21.11
CA THR A 201 -28.74 -1.04 -20.82
C THR A 201 -28.88 -0.68 -19.33
N GLY A 202 -27.81 -0.87 -18.55
CA GLY A 202 -27.63 -0.16 -17.29
C GLY A 202 -27.17 1.27 -17.57
N GLY A 203 -27.55 2.21 -16.72
CA GLY A 203 -27.00 3.56 -16.73
C GLY A 203 -25.65 3.62 -16.02
N ALA A 204 -24.91 4.72 -16.18
CA ALA A 204 -23.70 5.00 -15.39
C ALA A 204 -23.97 4.98 -13.86
N GLU A 205 -25.24 5.14 -13.47
CA GLU A 205 -25.76 4.99 -12.11
C GLU A 205 -25.55 3.57 -11.54
N GLU A 206 -25.65 2.50 -12.37
CA GLU A 206 -25.37 1.13 -11.94
C GLU A 206 -23.86 0.82 -11.93
N GLU A 207 -23.08 1.40 -12.85
CA GLU A 207 -21.63 1.18 -12.93
C GLU A 207 -20.89 1.78 -11.73
N CYS A 208 -21.30 2.97 -11.23
CA CYS A 208 -20.68 3.55 -10.03
C CYS A 208 -21.06 2.83 -8.72
N ALA A 209 -22.25 2.21 -8.66
CA ALA A 209 -22.76 1.56 -7.45
C ALA A 209 -21.94 0.33 -7.02
N ASP A 210 -21.31 -0.38 -7.97
CA ASP A 210 -20.44 -1.54 -7.71
C ASP A 210 -18.94 -1.18 -7.67
N LEU A 211 -18.53 0.10 -7.64
CA LEU A 211 -17.11 0.43 -7.42
C LEU A 211 -16.68 0.24 -5.96
N GLY A 212 -17.60 0.40 -5.01
CA GLY A 212 -17.26 0.52 -3.59
C GLY A 212 -16.46 1.81 -3.29
N PRO A 213 -15.94 1.98 -2.06
CA PRO A 213 -16.18 1.13 -0.90
C PRO A 213 -17.59 1.30 -0.35
N PHE A 214 -18.18 0.23 0.17
CA PHE A 214 -19.60 0.20 0.55
C PHE A 214 -19.85 0.83 1.93
N PRO A 215 -21.09 1.24 2.30
CA PRO A 215 -21.39 1.81 3.61
C PRO A 215 -20.95 0.94 4.80
N GLU A 216 -21.04 -0.38 4.67
CA GLU A 216 -20.57 -1.38 5.62
C GLU A 216 -19.04 -1.50 5.71
N ASP A 217 -18.28 -0.86 4.82
CA ASP A 217 -16.83 -0.70 4.93
C ASP A 217 -16.41 0.47 5.81
N PHE A 218 -17.36 1.24 6.34
CA PHE A 218 -17.11 2.35 7.25
C PHE A 218 -17.57 2.04 8.69
N VAL A 219 -16.78 2.48 9.68
CA VAL A 219 -17.09 2.30 11.11
C VAL A 219 -16.86 3.58 11.90
N ASP A 220 -17.81 3.95 12.76
CA ASP A 220 -17.59 5.01 13.76
C ASP A 220 -16.48 4.57 14.71
N ILE A 221 -15.35 5.29 14.72
CA ILE A 221 -14.17 4.95 15.54
C ILE A 221 -14.48 4.82 17.03
N ARG A 222 -15.57 5.42 17.52
CA ARG A 222 -16.03 5.31 18.92
C ARG A 222 -16.66 3.95 19.24
N ARG A 223 -17.10 3.20 18.21
CA ARG A 223 -17.62 1.82 18.32
C ARG A 223 -16.51 0.77 18.26
N VAL A 224 -15.38 1.06 17.62
CA VAL A 224 -14.20 0.19 17.59
C VAL A 224 -13.64 0.04 19.01
N SER A 225 -13.51 -1.19 19.51
CA SER A 225 -12.96 -1.46 20.84
C SER A 225 -11.53 -0.93 21.00
N PRO A 226 -11.12 -0.45 22.19
CA PRO A 226 -9.72 -0.16 22.45
C PRO A 226 -8.86 -1.43 22.30
N GLY A 227 -7.83 -1.34 21.46
CA GLY A 227 -6.87 -2.42 21.25
C GLY A 227 -5.82 -2.48 22.38
N GLN A 228 -5.05 -3.55 22.39
CA GLN A 228 -3.81 -3.59 23.17
C GLN A 228 -2.69 -2.85 22.40
N GLY A 229 -1.74 -2.26 23.12
CA GLY A 229 -0.61 -1.53 22.52
C GLY A 229 0.49 -2.46 21.99
N ASP A 230 1.52 -1.85 21.40
CA ASP A 230 2.75 -2.54 20.99
C ASP A 230 3.35 -3.39 22.14
N ALA A 231 4.01 -4.49 21.80
CA ALA A 231 4.61 -5.41 22.77
C ALA A 231 5.57 -4.71 23.76
N ARG A 232 5.53 -5.14 25.03
CA ARG A 232 6.34 -4.52 26.10
C ARG A 232 7.82 -4.83 25.90
N ILE A 233 8.60 -3.79 25.63
CA ILE A 233 10.06 -3.90 25.49
C ILE A 233 10.68 -4.37 26.81
N GLY A 234 11.31 -5.55 26.79
CA GLY A 234 12.00 -6.16 27.91
C GLY A 234 13.40 -5.60 28.13
N ARG A 235 14.08 -6.08 29.19
CA ARG A 235 15.43 -5.63 29.58
C ARG A 235 16.49 -5.74 28.48
N ASN A 236 16.32 -6.70 27.57
CA ASN A 236 17.24 -6.97 26.46
C ASN A 236 16.76 -6.39 25.11
N GLY A 237 15.60 -5.74 25.11
CA GLY A 237 15.00 -5.13 23.91
C GLY A 237 15.53 -3.73 23.64
N SER A 238 15.58 -3.38 22.35
CA SER A 238 16.00 -2.07 21.88
C SER A 238 14.84 -1.07 21.91
N SER A 239 14.89 -0.10 22.81
CA SER A 239 13.77 0.81 23.11
C SER A 239 13.79 2.15 22.36
N GLY A 240 14.78 2.39 21.51
CA GLY A 240 14.94 3.65 20.78
C GLY A 240 14.14 3.73 19.48
N SER A 241 14.19 4.91 18.87
CA SER A 241 13.59 5.20 17.57
C SER A 241 14.53 6.02 16.69
N PHE A 242 14.27 6.02 15.38
CA PHE A 242 14.79 7.00 14.44
C PHE A 242 13.66 7.44 13.50
N VAL A 243 13.50 8.74 13.22
CA VAL A 243 12.49 9.23 12.28
C VAL A 243 13.16 9.81 11.04
N SER A 244 12.95 9.17 9.88
CA SER A 244 13.36 9.76 8.60
C SER A 244 12.42 10.90 8.22
N GLN A 245 12.99 11.99 7.69
CA GLN A 245 12.28 13.25 7.45
C GLN A 245 12.26 13.54 5.95
N CYS A 246 11.26 12.99 5.25
CA CYS A 246 11.13 13.02 3.78
C CYS A 246 9.96 13.88 3.28
N GLY A 247 9.25 14.58 4.17
CA GLY A 247 8.13 15.43 3.79
C GLY A 247 6.83 14.65 3.55
N THR A 248 5.98 15.19 2.67
CA THR A 248 4.58 14.75 2.48
C THR A 248 4.21 14.78 0.99
N ASN A 249 5.02 14.14 0.14
CA ASN A 249 4.99 14.24 -1.33
C ASN A 249 4.65 15.65 -1.87
N ARG A 250 5.47 16.66 -1.52
CA ARG A 250 5.22 18.05 -1.96
C ARG A 250 5.71 18.33 -3.38
N ASN A 251 6.53 17.43 -3.91
CA ASN A 251 7.06 17.36 -5.26
C ASN A 251 6.06 16.75 -6.26
N GLY A 252 5.04 16.02 -5.80
CA GLY A 252 4.03 15.41 -6.69
C GLY A 252 4.57 14.20 -7.45
N HIS A 253 5.42 13.40 -6.82
CA HIS A 253 5.94 12.16 -7.38
C HIS A 253 4.92 11.04 -7.08
N ASN A 254 4.09 10.73 -8.06
CA ASN A 254 3.20 9.59 -8.04
C ASN A 254 3.15 8.92 -9.42
N ASN A 255 2.93 7.60 -9.43
CA ASN A 255 2.75 6.77 -10.62
C ASN A 255 2.07 5.44 -10.22
N PRO A 256 1.50 4.69 -11.16
CA PRO A 256 0.84 3.40 -10.88
C PRO A 256 1.79 2.20 -11.03
N ASP A 257 3.09 2.38 -10.77
CA ASP A 257 4.10 1.35 -10.96
C ASP A 257 4.45 0.65 -9.64
N ASN A 258 5.00 -0.58 -9.69
CA ASN A 258 5.66 -1.19 -8.53
C ASN A 258 6.92 -1.95 -8.96
N PHE A 259 8.09 -1.33 -8.78
CA PHE A 259 9.39 -1.93 -9.15
C PHE A 259 9.85 -3.11 -8.26
N ILE A 260 9.14 -3.38 -7.15
CA ILE A 260 9.40 -4.55 -6.30
C ILE A 260 8.61 -5.75 -6.86
N VAL A 261 7.29 -5.60 -7.00
CA VAL A 261 6.37 -6.70 -7.36
C VAL A 261 6.20 -6.89 -8.87
N ALA A 262 6.35 -5.82 -9.66
CA ALA A 262 6.17 -5.81 -11.12
C ALA A 262 7.31 -5.02 -11.84
N PRO A 263 8.59 -5.39 -11.62
CA PRO A 263 9.73 -4.69 -12.23
C PRO A 263 9.66 -4.68 -13.76
N GLY A 264 9.84 -3.51 -14.35
CA GLY A 264 9.75 -3.26 -15.79
C GLY A 264 8.33 -3.07 -16.33
N VAL A 265 7.29 -3.11 -15.49
CA VAL A 265 5.88 -3.00 -15.91
C VAL A 265 5.27 -1.68 -15.47
N SER A 266 5.09 -0.75 -16.41
CA SER A 266 4.30 0.48 -16.17
C SER A 266 2.83 0.15 -15.95
N ASN A 267 2.17 0.86 -15.03
CA ASN A 267 0.83 0.51 -14.50
C ASN A 267 0.76 -0.86 -13.80
N GLY A 268 1.89 -1.46 -13.45
CA GLY A 268 1.94 -2.78 -12.81
C GLY A 268 1.24 -2.88 -11.45
N ALA A 269 0.83 -1.75 -10.86
CA ALA A 269 0.03 -1.72 -9.63
C ALA A 269 -1.49 -1.62 -9.87
N HIS A 270 -1.96 -1.12 -11.03
CA HIS A 270 -3.37 -0.75 -11.28
C HIS A 270 -3.99 0.26 -10.28
N HIS A 271 -3.16 0.90 -9.46
CA HIS A 271 -3.55 1.93 -8.49
C HIS A 271 -2.41 2.95 -8.32
N LEU A 272 -2.74 4.20 -8.03
CA LEU A 272 -1.72 5.25 -7.93
C LEU A 272 -0.97 5.17 -6.59
N HIS A 273 0.36 5.16 -6.62
CA HIS A 273 1.22 5.23 -5.42
C HIS A 273 1.71 6.65 -5.15
N ASP A 274 1.66 7.09 -3.89
CA ASP A 274 2.29 8.32 -3.39
C ASP A 274 3.74 7.99 -2.95
N TYR A 275 4.77 8.67 -3.48
CA TYR A 275 6.17 8.42 -3.12
C TYR A 275 6.76 9.52 -2.22
N VAL A 276 7.58 9.12 -1.25
CA VAL A 276 8.57 9.99 -0.60
C VAL A 276 9.94 9.31 -0.50
N GLY A 277 10.97 10.10 -0.24
CA GLY A 277 12.36 9.70 -0.35
C GLY A 277 12.87 9.78 -1.79
N ASN A 278 13.23 8.64 -2.36
CA ASN A 278 13.91 8.52 -3.66
C ASN A 278 13.14 9.16 -4.83
N LEU A 279 13.82 10.04 -5.57
CA LEU A 279 13.24 10.82 -6.67
C LEU A 279 13.27 10.14 -8.05
N SER A 280 13.79 8.90 -8.20
CA SER A 280 13.73 8.16 -9.46
C SER A 280 12.71 7.01 -9.49
N THR A 281 12.00 6.74 -8.39
CA THR A 281 11.14 5.56 -8.24
C THR A 281 10.03 5.46 -9.31
N ASP A 282 10.13 4.47 -10.17
CA ASP A 282 9.25 4.17 -11.31
C ASP A 282 9.35 2.67 -11.67
N ALA A 283 8.58 2.18 -12.65
CA ALA A 283 8.63 0.79 -13.11
C ALA A 283 10.04 0.28 -13.47
N PHE A 284 10.96 1.15 -13.90
CA PHE A 284 12.26 0.78 -14.46
C PHE A 284 13.42 0.94 -13.47
N SER A 285 13.09 1.25 -12.20
CA SER A 285 14.06 1.54 -11.15
C SER A 285 14.89 0.32 -10.71
N THR A 286 16.16 0.30 -11.12
CA THR A 286 17.18 -0.64 -10.64
C THR A 286 17.86 -0.15 -9.35
N ASP A 287 18.55 -1.06 -8.64
CA ASP A 287 19.34 -0.73 -7.45
C ASP A 287 20.40 0.37 -7.72
N GLU A 288 21.00 0.39 -8.92
CA GLU A 288 21.93 1.44 -9.36
C GLU A 288 21.23 2.80 -9.53
N SER A 289 20.04 2.81 -10.15
CA SER A 289 19.28 4.04 -10.37
C SER A 289 18.87 4.68 -9.03
N LEU A 290 18.31 3.87 -8.11
CA LEU A 290 17.92 4.29 -6.77
C LEU A 290 19.14 4.73 -5.95
N ALA A 291 20.30 4.08 -6.13
CA ALA A 291 21.54 4.50 -5.50
C ALA A 291 22.08 5.83 -6.03
N ALA A 292 21.89 6.12 -7.32
CA ALA A 292 22.30 7.36 -7.97
C ALA A 292 21.38 8.54 -7.65
N ALA A 293 20.07 8.33 -7.62
CA ALA A 293 19.01 9.35 -7.50
C ALA A 293 19.14 10.29 -6.30
N ASP A 294 18.63 11.51 -6.42
CA ASP A 294 18.42 12.41 -5.29
C ASP A 294 17.21 11.99 -4.43
N THR A 295 17.01 12.67 -3.30
CA THR A 295 15.98 12.31 -2.32
C THR A 295 15.33 13.55 -1.68
N THR A 296 14.05 13.42 -1.33
CA THR A 296 13.33 14.37 -0.46
C THR A 296 13.73 14.25 1.01
N CYS A 297 14.38 13.15 1.41
CA CYS A 297 14.78 12.90 2.79
C CYS A 297 16.01 13.69 3.22
N ARG A 298 15.99 14.11 4.49
CA ARG A 298 17.20 14.60 5.18
C ARG A 298 18.24 13.47 5.36
N GLN A 299 19.48 13.86 5.65
CA GLN A 299 20.62 12.94 5.89
C GLN A 299 21.01 12.05 4.70
N SER A 300 20.56 12.39 3.49
CA SER A 300 20.82 11.63 2.25
C SER A 300 20.30 10.18 2.31
N ASP A 301 19.20 9.97 3.01
CA ASP A 301 18.42 8.72 2.96
C ASP A 301 17.77 8.57 1.59
N LYS A 302 18.32 7.69 0.74
CA LYS A 302 17.81 7.46 -0.62
C LYS A 302 16.72 6.39 -0.68
N SER A 303 16.19 5.92 0.43
CA SER A 303 15.20 4.83 0.45
C SER A 303 13.92 5.20 -0.27
N THR A 304 13.23 4.20 -0.84
CA THR A 304 11.87 4.37 -1.37
C THR A 304 10.88 4.17 -0.23
N TYR A 305 9.86 5.02 -0.14
CA TYR A 305 8.73 4.85 0.77
C TYR A 305 7.46 5.16 -0.01
N PHE A 306 6.60 4.16 -0.23
CA PHE A 306 5.40 4.36 -1.02
C PHE A 306 4.20 3.54 -0.54
N TRP A 307 3.02 4.04 -0.88
CA TRP A 307 1.71 3.53 -0.45
C TRP A 307 0.64 3.93 -1.48
N PRO A 308 -0.42 3.15 -1.68
CA PRO A 308 -1.55 3.54 -2.53
C PRO A 308 -2.17 4.82 -1.98
N VAL A 309 -2.52 5.76 -2.86
CA VAL A 309 -3.11 7.04 -2.47
C VAL A 309 -4.49 6.86 -1.83
N LEU A 310 -4.94 7.91 -1.15
CA LEU A 310 -6.32 8.05 -0.71
C LEU A 310 -7.02 9.05 -1.64
N ARG A 311 -8.29 8.85 -1.98
CA ARG A 311 -9.08 9.80 -2.78
C ARG A 311 -10.26 10.37 -2.00
N ASP A 312 -10.60 11.62 -2.30
CA ASP A 312 -11.87 12.23 -1.95
C ASP A 312 -12.91 11.77 -2.97
N ARG A 313 -13.91 11.03 -2.50
CA ARG A 313 -14.97 10.42 -3.32
C ARG A 313 -16.16 11.37 -3.54
N LYS A 314 -16.06 12.63 -3.14
CA LYS A 314 -17.06 13.69 -3.40
C LYS A 314 -16.63 14.63 -4.53
N SER A 315 -15.80 14.15 -5.44
CA SER A 315 -15.24 14.90 -6.58
C SER A 315 -15.21 14.03 -7.83
N ASP A 316 -15.76 14.53 -8.95
CA ASP A 316 -15.76 13.90 -10.27
C ASP A 316 -14.39 13.99 -10.98
N GLU A 317 -13.29 13.98 -10.22
CA GLU A 317 -11.96 13.79 -10.77
C GLU A 317 -11.73 12.30 -11.08
N ASN A 318 -11.05 12.00 -12.19
CA ASN A 318 -10.67 10.64 -12.57
C ASN A 318 -11.86 9.67 -12.80
N VAL A 319 -13.03 10.17 -13.22
CA VAL A 319 -14.21 9.34 -13.54
C VAL A 319 -14.05 8.43 -14.77
N GLU A 320 -13.04 8.66 -15.61
CA GLU A 320 -12.71 7.84 -16.78
C GLU A 320 -11.55 6.84 -16.51
N ASP A 321 -11.22 6.59 -15.23
CA ASP A 321 -10.14 5.68 -14.82
C ASP A 321 -10.49 4.21 -15.14
N PRO A 322 -9.68 3.49 -15.94
CA PRO A 322 -10.01 2.13 -16.37
C PRO A 322 -9.91 1.11 -15.23
N ASP A 323 -9.18 1.44 -14.17
CA ASP A 323 -9.04 0.63 -12.96
C ASP A 323 -10.05 1.05 -11.86
N GLY A 324 -10.98 1.97 -12.17
CA GLY A 324 -12.07 2.40 -11.29
C GLY A 324 -11.69 3.40 -10.20
N ASN A 325 -10.47 3.94 -10.20
CA ASN A 325 -9.94 4.82 -9.16
C ASN A 325 -10.48 6.26 -9.26
N VAL A 326 -11.78 6.42 -9.07
CA VAL A 326 -12.48 7.72 -9.10
C VAL A 326 -12.18 8.54 -7.83
N GLY A 327 -12.08 9.87 -7.99
CA GLY A 327 -11.94 10.84 -6.91
C GLY A 327 -10.66 11.68 -6.97
N GLN A 328 -10.64 12.80 -6.25
CA GLN A 328 -9.48 13.69 -6.14
C GLN A 328 -8.42 13.09 -5.21
N VAL A 329 -7.16 13.03 -5.63
CA VAL A 329 -6.05 12.49 -4.83
C VAL A 329 -5.76 13.35 -3.58
N LEU A 330 -6.02 12.78 -2.41
CA LEU A 330 -5.79 13.40 -1.09
C LEU A 330 -4.35 13.18 -0.63
N ARG A 331 -3.48 14.16 -0.88
CA ARG A 331 -2.11 14.16 -0.33
C ARG A 331 -2.11 14.26 1.21
N ALA A 332 -1.28 13.43 1.85
CA ALA A 332 -1.13 13.39 3.31
C ALA A 332 -0.78 14.76 3.95
N ARG A 333 -1.43 15.07 5.08
CA ARG A 333 -1.17 16.24 5.94
C ARG A 333 0.16 16.11 6.68
N SER A 334 0.48 14.90 7.11
CA SER A 334 1.76 14.52 7.73
C SER A 334 2.07 13.06 7.45
N VAL A 335 3.36 12.78 7.26
CA VAL A 335 3.94 11.44 7.11
C VAL A 335 5.02 11.32 8.18
N SER A 336 5.02 10.22 8.93
CA SER A 336 6.06 9.86 9.89
C SER A 336 6.64 8.51 9.49
N LEU A 337 7.94 8.48 9.17
CA LEU A 337 8.69 7.28 8.80
C LEU A 337 9.55 6.87 9.98
N GLN A 338 8.96 6.14 10.93
CA GLN A 338 9.62 5.79 12.18
C GLN A 338 10.20 4.38 12.14
N PHE A 339 11.51 4.27 12.28
CA PHE A 339 12.20 3.02 12.56
C PHE A 339 12.24 2.80 14.08
N ARG A 340 11.73 1.65 14.53
CA ARG A 340 11.64 1.22 15.93
C ARG A 340 12.61 0.07 16.21
N GLY A 341 12.96 -0.12 17.47
CA GLY A 341 13.67 -1.33 17.91
C GLY A 341 12.74 -2.53 18.14
N ASN A 342 13.32 -3.60 18.68
CA ASN A 342 12.66 -4.87 18.93
C ASN A 342 12.42 -5.11 20.43
N ALA A 343 11.31 -5.77 20.78
CA ALA A 343 10.90 -5.91 22.18
C ALA A 343 11.80 -6.82 23.03
N THR A 344 12.51 -7.78 22.42
CA THR A 344 13.30 -8.79 23.15
C THR A 344 14.80 -8.77 22.82
N SER A 345 15.21 -8.03 21.79
CA SER A 345 16.59 -7.98 21.29
C SER A 345 17.04 -6.60 20.78
N ASP A 346 18.35 -6.45 20.64
CA ASP A 346 19.00 -5.40 19.86
C ASP A 346 18.79 -5.64 18.36
N VAL A 347 18.54 -4.59 17.57
CA VAL A 347 18.40 -4.73 16.11
C VAL A 347 19.75 -4.65 15.40
N VAL A 348 19.87 -5.34 14.27
CA VAL A 348 21.02 -5.28 13.34
C VAL A 348 20.73 -4.34 12.17
N ALA A 349 21.75 -3.90 11.44
CA ALA A 349 21.56 -3.10 10.23
C ALA A 349 20.79 -3.89 9.16
N MET A 350 19.78 -3.28 8.55
CA MET A 350 19.23 -3.78 7.29
C MET A 350 20.33 -3.72 6.22
N PRO A 351 20.52 -4.75 5.39
CA PRO A 351 21.34 -4.61 4.19
C PRO A 351 20.72 -3.55 3.28
N ARG A 352 21.57 -2.91 2.46
CA ARG A 352 21.09 -2.03 1.39
C ARG A 352 20.33 -2.86 0.36
N PHE A 353 19.29 -2.27 -0.22
CA PHE A 353 18.34 -2.87 -1.14
C PHE A 353 17.44 -3.96 -0.55
N LEU A 354 17.35 -4.06 0.79
CA LEU A 354 16.30 -4.82 1.46
C LEU A 354 14.91 -4.29 1.05
N ARG A 355 14.09 -5.14 0.44
CA ARG A 355 12.73 -4.84 -0.03
C ARG A 355 11.71 -5.39 0.96
N LEU A 356 10.91 -4.51 1.56
CA LEU A 356 9.86 -4.88 2.51
C LEU A 356 8.49 -4.50 1.95
N ILE A 357 7.52 -5.39 2.12
CA ILE A 357 6.09 -5.13 1.85
C ILE A 357 5.30 -5.37 3.13
N THR A 358 4.31 -4.52 3.41
CA THR A 358 3.27 -4.77 4.40
C THR A 358 1.89 -4.66 3.79
N GLY A 359 0.90 -5.34 4.38
CA GLY A 359 -0.43 -5.48 3.81
C GLY A 359 -0.45 -6.39 2.58
N ASP A 360 -1.58 -6.38 1.87
CA ASP A 360 -1.78 -7.14 0.63
C ASP A 360 -2.84 -6.42 -0.23
N ALA A 361 -2.40 -5.90 -1.37
CA ALA A 361 -3.24 -5.18 -2.32
C ALA A 361 -4.42 -6.00 -2.87
N LYS A 362 -4.41 -7.33 -2.70
CA LYS A 362 -5.45 -8.26 -3.17
C LYS A 362 -6.16 -8.99 -2.03
N ALA A 363 -6.09 -8.48 -0.80
CA ALA A 363 -6.65 -9.11 0.40
C ALA A 363 -8.17 -9.37 0.38
N ALA A 364 -8.96 -8.61 -0.40
CA ALA A 364 -10.41 -8.82 -0.46
C ALA A 364 -10.78 -10.08 -1.27
N THR A 365 -10.00 -10.41 -2.31
CA THR A 365 -10.18 -11.64 -3.10
C THR A 365 -9.33 -12.82 -2.59
N ASN A 366 -8.12 -12.55 -2.10
CA ASN A 366 -7.16 -13.58 -1.68
C ASN A 366 -7.34 -14.02 -0.22
N GLY A 367 -8.15 -13.30 0.55
CA GLY A 367 -8.31 -13.50 1.99
C GLY A 367 -7.25 -12.76 2.83
N THR A 368 -7.53 -12.64 4.12
CA THR A 368 -6.87 -11.67 5.00
C THR A 368 -5.54 -12.12 5.61
N ALA A 369 -4.96 -13.25 5.20
CA ALA A 369 -3.75 -13.81 5.81
C ALA A 369 -2.55 -12.84 5.80
N ASN A 370 -2.40 -12.08 4.71
CA ASN A 370 -1.38 -11.04 4.53
C ASN A 370 -1.89 -9.62 4.81
N ALA A 371 -3.18 -9.42 5.09
CA ALA A 371 -3.76 -8.10 5.34
C ALA A 371 -3.18 -7.49 6.63
N ARG A 372 -2.66 -6.26 6.56
CA ARG A 372 -2.06 -5.51 7.68
C ARG A 372 -2.55 -4.06 7.75
N ALA A 373 -3.68 -3.79 7.10
CA ALA A 373 -4.40 -2.54 7.24
C ALA A 373 -4.63 -2.22 8.73
N ALA A 374 -4.43 -0.97 9.11
CA ALA A 374 -4.63 -0.51 10.49
C ALA A 374 -5.02 0.97 10.50
N TRP A 375 -6.33 1.21 10.58
CA TRP A 375 -6.91 2.54 10.45
C TRP A 375 -7.40 3.08 11.80
N THR A 376 -7.18 4.37 12.05
CA THR A 376 -7.63 5.06 13.27
C THR A 376 -7.88 6.56 13.02
N CYS A 377 -8.21 7.31 14.06
CA CYS A 377 -8.42 8.76 14.02
C CYS A 377 -7.51 9.49 15.03
N SER A 378 -7.11 10.72 14.72
CA SER A 378 -6.39 11.57 15.68
C SER A 378 -7.25 11.87 16.91
N GLY A 379 -6.76 11.54 18.10
CA GLY A 379 -7.52 11.55 19.36
C GLY A 379 -8.06 10.18 19.78
N PHE A 380 -7.94 9.16 18.91
CA PHE A 380 -8.50 7.82 19.11
C PHE A 380 -7.49 6.69 18.82
N GLN A 381 -6.18 6.96 18.78
CA GLN A 381 -5.15 5.98 18.37
C GLN A 381 -5.01 4.74 19.27
N ASN A 382 -5.76 4.65 20.38
CA ASN A 382 -5.93 3.42 21.16
C ASN A 382 -7.02 2.48 20.59
N ARG A 383 -7.73 2.88 19.53
CA ARG A 383 -8.74 2.11 18.80
C ARG A 383 -8.29 2.01 17.35
N ILE A 384 -8.15 0.80 16.84
CA ILE A 384 -7.67 0.52 15.48
C ILE A 384 -8.61 -0.50 14.88
N THR A 385 -9.09 -0.25 13.66
CA THR A 385 -9.80 -1.27 12.86
C THR A 385 -8.84 -1.82 11.80
N PRO A 386 -8.78 -3.16 11.65
CA PRO A 386 -7.93 -3.82 10.66
C PRO A 386 -8.59 -3.98 9.27
N ASP A 387 -9.84 -3.55 9.14
CA ASP A 387 -10.78 -4.06 8.13
C ASP A 387 -11.84 -3.04 7.67
N LYS A 388 -11.84 -1.81 8.23
CA LYS A 388 -12.84 -0.77 7.97
C LYS A 388 -12.24 0.64 7.97
N TYR A 389 -12.82 1.53 7.18
CA TYR A 389 -12.52 2.95 7.15
C TYR A 389 -13.13 3.67 8.38
N PRO A 390 -12.34 4.39 9.19
CA PRO A 390 -12.84 5.02 10.40
C PRO A 390 -13.52 6.37 10.12
N LEU A 391 -14.82 6.45 10.41
CA LEU A 391 -15.56 7.71 10.44
C LEU A 391 -15.11 8.55 11.64
N CYS A 392 -14.18 9.46 11.39
CA CYS A 392 -13.60 10.33 12.40
C CYS A 392 -14.54 11.47 12.84
N PRO A 393 -14.66 11.76 14.15
CA PRO A 393 -15.38 12.92 14.64
C PRO A 393 -14.86 14.25 14.08
N ARG A 394 -15.72 15.27 14.01
CA ARG A 394 -15.36 16.61 13.52
C ARG A 394 -14.11 17.15 14.24
N GLY A 395 -13.09 17.52 13.48
CA GLY A 395 -11.80 17.99 13.98
C GLY A 395 -10.73 16.91 14.13
N SER A 396 -11.10 15.63 14.16
CA SER A 396 -10.16 14.51 14.01
C SER A 396 -9.82 14.27 12.53
N GLN A 397 -8.60 13.80 12.29
CA GLN A 397 -8.07 13.38 10.98
C GLN A 397 -7.98 11.86 10.92
N VAL A 398 -8.13 11.29 9.72
CA VAL A 398 -7.91 9.85 9.46
C VAL A 398 -6.42 9.55 9.54
N ILE A 399 -6.07 8.41 10.11
CA ILE A 399 -4.69 7.92 10.24
C ILE A 399 -4.60 6.49 9.71
N ARG A 400 -3.67 6.25 8.78
CA ARG A 400 -3.19 4.90 8.40
C ARG A 400 -1.91 4.60 9.18
N ILE A 401 -1.80 3.38 9.70
CA ILE A 401 -0.59 2.86 10.36
C ILE A 401 -0.12 1.65 9.55
N LEU A 402 1.09 1.72 9.01
CA LEU A 402 1.64 0.70 8.11
C LEU A 402 2.91 0.15 8.75
N ASP A 403 2.75 -0.97 9.46
CA ASP A 403 3.81 -1.66 10.18
C ASP A 403 4.43 -2.74 9.31
N PHE A 404 5.74 -2.65 9.11
CA PHE A 404 6.48 -3.61 8.30
C PHE A 404 6.94 -4.83 9.12
N PRO A 405 7.17 -5.97 8.47
CA PRO A 405 7.91 -7.08 9.07
C PRO A 405 9.34 -6.63 9.42
N SER A 406 9.95 -7.25 10.42
CA SER A 406 11.24 -6.81 10.96
C SER A 406 12.14 -7.94 11.49
N CYS A 407 11.82 -9.19 11.16
CA CYS A 407 12.61 -10.37 11.50
C CYS A 407 13.16 -10.96 10.21
N TRP A 408 14.33 -10.45 9.82
CA TRP A 408 15.01 -10.74 8.56
C TRP A 408 15.75 -12.08 8.64
N ASP A 409 15.74 -12.89 7.57
CA ASP A 409 16.47 -14.18 7.50
C ASP A 409 17.99 -14.05 7.71
N GLY A 410 18.51 -12.83 7.59
CA GLY A 410 19.90 -12.53 7.86
C GLY A 410 20.85 -12.79 6.69
N GLN A 411 20.31 -13.03 5.49
CA GLN A 411 21.04 -13.28 4.24
C GLN A 411 20.48 -12.49 3.05
N ASN A 412 19.19 -12.57 2.75
CA ASN A 412 18.64 -12.16 1.46
C ASN A 412 17.99 -10.76 1.50
N THR A 413 18.25 -9.93 0.49
CA THR A 413 17.64 -8.59 0.36
C THR A 413 16.22 -8.62 -0.22
N ASP A 414 15.81 -9.76 -0.78
CA ASP A 414 14.47 -10.01 -1.29
C ASP A 414 14.20 -11.52 -1.34
N SER A 415 12.97 -11.93 -1.65
CA SER A 415 12.60 -13.31 -1.98
C SER A 415 11.68 -13.35 -3.19
N ALA A 416 11.52 -14.52 -3.82
CA ALA A 416 10.68 -14.69 -5.03
C ALA A 416 9.17 -14.39 -4.84
N ASN A 417 8.75 -14.03 -3.62
CA ASN A 417 7.41 -13.58 -3.27
C ASN A 417 7.43 -12.30 -2.39
N HIS A 418 8.59 -11.64 -2.30
CA HIS A 418 8.86 -10.41 -1.54
C HIS A 418 8.50 -10.44 -0.04
N ARG A 419 8.32 -11.63 0.55
CA ARG A 419 7.82 -11.81 1.93
C ARG A 419 8.58 -12.84 2.77
N THR A 420 8.99 -13.99 2.22
CA THR A 420 9.58 -15.07 3.03
C THR A 420 10.97 -14.77 3.61
N HIS A 421 11.71 -13.81 3.06
CA HIS A 421 13.00 -13.39 3.61
C HIS A 421 12.88 -12.49 4.87
N VAL A 422 11.67 -12.01 5.20
CA VAL A 422 11.45 -11.06 6.30
C VAL A 422 10.05 -11.17 6.90
N VAL A 423 9.96 -11.65 8.14
CA VAL A 423 8.68 -11.93 8.81
C VAL A 423 8.37 -10.93 9.94
N PHE A 424 7.12 -10.92 10.39
CA PHE A 424 6.73 -10.16 11.57
C PHE A 424 7.28 -10.82 12.86
N PRO A 425 7.59 -10.03 13.90
CA PRO A 425 7.75 -10.55 15.25
C PRO A 425 6.48 -11.24 15.76
N ASP A 426 6.63 -12.12 16.75
CA ASP A 426 5.49 -12.73 17.44
C ASP A 426 4.76 -11.76 18.40
N GLN A 427 3.74 -12.24 19.13
CA GLN A 427 2.96 -11.44 20.07
C GLN A 427 3.77 -10.91 21.28
N SER A 428 4.93 -11.51 21.60
CA SER A 428 5.87 -10.99 22.60
C SER A 428 6.83 -9.94 22.00
N GLY A 429 6.79 -9.76 20.68
CA GLY A 429 7.74 -8.97 19.92
C GLY A 429 9.08 -9.66 19.70
N ALA A 430 9.16 -11.00 19.86
CA ALA A 430 10.36 -11.76 19.57
C ALA A 430 10.42 -12.16 18.09
N CYS A 431 11.64 -12.31 17.56
CA CYS A 431 11.85 -12.79 16.20
C CYS A 431 11.99 -14.32 16.17
N PRO A 432 11.36 -15.03 15.19
CA PRO A 432 11.46 -16.48 15.07
C PRO A 432 12.91 -16.99 14.93
N GLN A 433 13.16 -18.22 15.38
CA GLN A 433 14.48 -18.86 15.29
C GLN A 433 15.00 -18.88 13.85
N GLY A 434 16.26 -18.50 13.66
CA GLY A 434 16.90 -18.37 12.34
C GLY A 434 16.87 -16.94 11.79
N THR A 435 15.96 -16.08 12.26
CA THR A 435 15.90 -14.67 11.84
C THR A 435 16.66 -13.73 12.79
N LYS A 436 16.87 -12.49 12.35
CA LYS A 436 17.55 -11.40 13.06
C LYS A 436 16.61 -10.18 13.09
N ALA A 437 16.47 -9.54 14.24
CA ALA A 437 15.70 -8.32 14.34
C ALA A 437 16.39 -7.17 13.58
N VAL A 438 15.68 -6.47 12.71
CA VAL A 438 16.10 -5.23 12.04
C VAL A 438 15.20 -4.06 12.50
N PRO A 439 15.61 -2.78 12.32
CA PRO A 439 14.75 -1.64 12.65
C PRO A 439 13.37 -1.74 12.00
N GLN A 440 12.31 -1.88 12.80
CA GLN A 440 10.95 -2.01 12.29
C GLN A 440 10.45 -0.67 11.77
N LEU A 441 10.19 -0.57 10.48
CA LEU A 441 9.50 0.59 9.91
C LEU A 441 8.02 0.58 10.31
N ARG A 442 7.56 1.69 10.90
CA ARG A 442 6.17 2.12 10.97
C ARG A 442 6.04 3.39 10.13
N MET A 443 5.34 3.31 9.00
CA MET A 443 4.82 4.54 8.38
C MET A 443 3.54 4.94 9.12
N THR A 444 3.35 6.24 9.36
CA THR A 444 2.08 6.76 9.87
C THR A 444 1.68 7.97 9.03
N LEU A 445 0.56 7.83 8.35
CA LEU A 445 0.05 8.77 7.35
C LEU A 445 -1.22 9.41 7.89
N THR A 446 -1.35 10.73 7.84
CA THR A 446 -2.51 11.45 8.39
C THR A 446 -3.18 12.29 7.31
N TYR A 447 -4.50 12.18 7.18
CA TYR A 447 -5.28 12.78 6.10
C TYR A 447 -6.41 13.66 6.65
N SER A 448 -6.65 14.79 5.98
CA SER A 448 -7.92 15.52 6.08
C SER A 448 -8.82 14.98 4.98
N VAL A 449 -9.88 14.28 5.37
CA VAL A 449 -10.95 13.77 4.51
C VAL A 449 -12.23 14.62 4.74
N PRO A 450 -13.25 14.52 3.87
CA PRO A 450 -14.57 15.07 4.17
C PRO A 450 -15.26 14.38 5.38
N GLN A 451 -16.55 14.62 5.56
CA GLN A 451 -17.35 13.99 6.60
C GLN A 451 -18.34 12.99 6.00
N GLY A 452 -18.53 11.86 6.69
CA GLY A 452 -19.27 10.70 6.20
C GLY A 452 -18.37 9.70 5.46
N PRO A 453 -18.96 8.61 4.92
CA PRO A 453 -18.26 7.73 3.98
C PRO A 453 -17.97 8.57 2.72
N SER A 454 -16.71 8.91 2.51
CA SER A 454 -16.34 10.04 1.64
C SER A 454 -14.94 9.95 1.05
N TYR A 455 -14.26 8.83 1.29
CA TYR A 455 -12.91 8.60 0.81
C TYR A 455 -12.69 7.11 0.55
N ALA A 456 -11.79 6.83 -0.38
CA ALA A 456 -11.41 5.48 -0.79
C ALA A 456 -9.88 5.37 -0.84
N LEU A 457 -9.37 4.15 -0.76
CA LEU A 457 -8.00 3.81 -1.13
C LEU A 457 -7.98 3.35 -2.59
N ASP A 458 -7.00 3.80 -3.38
CA ASP A 458 -6.82 3.26 -4.73
C ASP A 458 -6.44 1.76 -4.65
N ALA A 459 -7.01 0.94 -5.54
CA ALA A 459 -6.84 -0.51 -5.56
C ALA A 459 -7.19 -1.09 -6.93
N PHE A 460 -6.84 -2.37 -7.15
CA PHE A 460 -7.33 -3.15 -8.30
C PHE A 460 -8.87 -3.21 -8.33
N PRO A 461 -9.53 -3.22 -9.50
CA PRO A 461 -10.99 -3.23 -9.65
C PRO A 461 -11.73 -4.30 -8.84
N GLU A 462 -11.18 -5.50 -8.74
CA GLU A 462 -11.82 -6.64 -8.06
C GLU A 462 -11.86 -6.47 -6.54
N GLN A 463 -11.14 -5.48 -5.99
CA GLN A 463 -11.04 -5.24 -4.55
C GLN A 463 -12.05 -4.24 -4.02
N LYS A 464 -12.81 -3.56 -4.90
CA LYS A 464 -13.90 -2.61 -4.53
C LYS A 464 -13.45 -1.51 -3.54
N HIS A 465 -12.20 -1.06 -3.66
CA HIS A 465 -11.53 -0.16 -2.71
C HIS A 465 -11.63 -0.58 -1.23
N ASN A 466 -11.74 -1.88 -0.94
CA ASN A 466 -12.00 -2.36 0.42
C ASN A 466 -10.82 -2.02 1.36
N PRO A 467 -11.06 -1.42 2.54
CA PRO A 467 -9.99 -0.95 3.45
C PRO A 467 -9.04 -2.05 3.95
N VAL A 468 -9.39 -3.33 3.80
CA VAL A 468 -8.54 -4.47 4.13
C VAL A 468 -7.32 -4.62 3.20
N THR A 469 -7.35 -4.02 1.99
CA THR A 469 -6.24 -4.07 1.03
C THR A 469 -5.15 -3.02 1.27
N ASP A 470 -5.23 -2.23 2.35
CA ASP A 470 -4.19 -1.25 2.68
C ASP A 470 -2.83 -1.94 2.86
N HIS A 471 -1.84 -1.41 2.14
CA HIS A 471 -0.51 -1.95 1.97
C HIS A 471 0.50 -0.81 1.83
N ALA A 472 1.78 -1.13 1.95
CA ALA A 472 2.86 -0.21 1.64
C ALA A 472 4.17 -0.96 1.38
N ASP A 473 5.05 -0.29 0.66
CA ASP A 473 6.26 -0.85 0.08
C ASP A 473 7.47 0.04 0.41
N PHE A 474 8.62 -0.59 0.64
CA PHE A 474 9.85 0.09 1.06
C PHE A 474 11.08 -0.65 0.52
N ALA A 475 12.03 0.08 -0.07
CA ALA A 475 13.37 -0.42 -0.34
C ALA A 475 14.41 0.41 0.43
N ASN A 476 15.20 -0.24 1.27
CA ASN A 476 16.25 0.40 2.06
C ASN A 476 17.43 0.83 1.19
N VAL A 477 17.53 2.11 0.83
CA VAL A 477 18.67 2.64 0.05
C VAL A 477 19.49 3.65 0.87
N MET A 478 19.29 3.68 2.20
CA MET A 478 20.15 4.39 3.15
C MET A 478 21.63 4.08 2.89
N PRO A 479 22.52 5.10 2.86
CA PRO A 479 23.96 4.86 2.92
C PRO A 479 24.34 4.15 4.23
N ASP A 480 25.31 3.24 4.20
CA ASP A 480 25.68 2.39 5.34
C ASP A 480 25.93 3.17 6.64
N ARG A 481 26.56 4.35 6.54
CA ARG A 481 26.82 5.27 7.66
C ARG A 481 25.53 5.78 8.31
N LEU A 482 24.48 6.01 7.52
CA LEU A 482 23.16 6.38 8.04
C LEU A 482 22.52 5.17 8.72
N MET A 483 22.50 4.00 8.09
CA MET A 483 21.94 2.78 8.68
C MET A 483 22.61 2.41 10.02
N GLN A 484 23.94 2.53 10.11
CA GLN A 484 24.69 2.40 11.36
C GLN A 484 24.29 3.43 12.41
N THR A 485 23.97 4.66 11.99
CA THR A 485 23.49 5.73 12.89
C THR A 485 22.07 5.44 13.41
N VAL A 486 21.18 4.90 12.56
CA VAL A 486 19.83 4.44 12.92
C VAL A 486 19.89 3.35 13.98
N VAL A 487 20.57 2.23 13.69
CA VAL A 487 20.75 1.10 14.63
C VAL A 487 21.37 1.58 15.95
N SER A 488 22.42 2.40 15.87
CA SER A 488 23.12 2.89 17.07
C SER A 488 22.36 3.99 17.84
N CYS A 489 21.26 4.51 17.30
CA CYS A 489 20.30 5.30 18.08
C CYS A 489 19.28 4.38 18.77
N ILE A 490 18.73 3.41 18.03
CA ILE A 490 17.70 2.47 18.46
C ILE A 490 18.19 1.57 19.62
N ASN A 491 19.33 0.89 19.45
CA ASN A 491 19.92 0.00 20.46
C ASN A 491 20.42 0.76 21.71
N ARG A 492 20.60 2.09 21.61
CA ARG A 492 20.95 2.95 22.75
C ARG A 492 19.73 3.53 23.47
N GLY A 493 18.51 3.08 23.16
CA GLY A 493 17.27 3.57 23.79
C GLY A 493 16.98 5.05 23.50
N ARG A 494 17.61 5.63 22.47
CA ARG A 494 17.50 7.05 22.14
C ARG A 494 16.39 7.29 21.13
N ARG A 495 15.77 8.48 21.19
CA ARG A 495 14.88 8.98 20.14
C ARG A 495 15.67 9.89 19.20
N CYS A 496 15.89 9.39 18.00
CA CYS A 496 16.19 10.14 16.79
C CYS A 496 14.94 10.17 15.89
#